data_AF-A0A9P0KCV5-F1
#
_entry.id   AF-A0A9P0KCV5-F1
#
_cell.length_a   1.000
_cell.length_b   1.000
_cell.length_c   1.000
_cell.angle_alpha   90.00
_cell.angle_beta   90.00
_cell.angle_gamma   90.00
#
_symmetry.space_group_name_H-M   'P 1'
#
loop_
_entity.id
_entity.type
_entity.pdbx_description
1 polymer ?
#
loop_
_entity_poly.entity_id
_entity_poly.type
_entity_poly.pdbx_seq_one_letter_code
_entity_poly.pdbx_strand_id
1 'polypeptide(L)'
;MSSLQTWSYRKFKRNMNDIAVESIPEVSSVSIKKTLRNHTSFEEGHTCFIMSCNLCTRKPKVARIYINKTTGMFMCSGCKMTGQWQTLEAMLGNKKIRAKKAPAESVEEIEESIKKTLEDVASNTRLLRLLEEESLNSVLKKFKLPVTSKSVTDNLDVRLNDKETQMFFPLENIEAELVGYRKINSTRTIDEIFPTIKCGGILVSKAAKLKDTAVLVPSISDFLVLLNAKVSSNIVCLPNGVNNLSQYVLPSLEKYKKLILWLGNDSKAWEAARDFARKLGEKRCLIIRPTEIHKLPHLADSQDFKTILSEAQPIWHKSITTFANLRADVYSDLLNIDKVQGVKWKRFPTLNKILKGHRRGELTVITGPTGSGKTTFISEYSLDLAMQGVNTLWGSFEIRNARLAKTMLQQKAGFPLDENLHLFDQLADEFEKLPIYFMTFHGQQTIKVVMEAVEHATYVYDIGHVIIDNVQFMMGMSDDQKHLDRFWRQDAIIQAFRQFATRKNCHVTLVIHPRKEREDEDLTTSSIFGGAKASQEADNVLIIQDRRLISTKGKKYLQVAKNRYSGDLGLMTLEFNKAGLSYQQKIKTKEKKKAEELPVDSAIPVELNID
;
A
#
# COMPACT_ATOMS: atom_id res chain seq x y z
N MET A 1 36.56 -37.78 -9.24
CA MET A 1 35.13 -37.75 -8.87
C MET A 1 34.95 -36.83 -7.66
N SER A 2 34.62 -35.56 -7.89
CA SER A 2 33.94 -34.74 -6.87
C SER A 2 33.23 -33.60 -7.59
N SER A 3 31.93 -33.52 -7.30
CA SER A 3 30.93 -32.67 -7.92
C SER A 3 31.05 -31.22 -7.46
N LEU A 4 31.41 -30.32 -8.38
CA LEU A 4 31.12 -28.90 -8.26
C LEU A 4 29.69 -28.66 -8.73
N GLN A 5 28.73 -28.66 -7.80
CA GLN A 5 27.37 -28.18 -8.07
C GLN A 5 27.43 -26.67 -8.27
N THR A 6 27.23 -26.24 -9.51
CA THR A 6 27.01 -24.85 -9.90
C THR A 6 25.60 -24.43 -9.45
N TRP A 7 25.53 -23.56 -8.45
CA TRP A 7 24.28 -22.95 -8.01
C TRP A 7 23.76 -22.00 -9.10
N SER A 8 22.63 -22.35 -9.72
CA SER A 8 22.00 -21.48 -10.72
C SER A 8 21.29 -20.33 -10.00
N TYR A 9 21.87 -19.14 -10.07
CA TYR A 9 21.24 -17.89 -9.65
C TYR A 9 19.99 -17.61 -10.51
N ARG A 10 18.79 -17.93 -10.03
CA ARG A 10 17.56 -17.29 -10.52
C ARG A 10 17.42 -15.93 -9.86
N LYS A 11 18.09 -14.93 -10.45
CA LYS A 11 17.87 -13.52 -10.12
C LYS A 11 16.48 -13.10 -10.60
N PHE A 12 15.46 -13.25 -9.78
CA PHE A 12 14.40 -12.24 -9.78
C PHE A 12 14.95 -11.04 -9.03
N LYS A 13 15.79 -10.25 -9.71
CA LYS A 13 16.11 -8.91 -9.22
C LYS A 13 14.78 -8.16 -9.21
N ARG A 14 14.29 -7.84 -8.01
CA ARG A 14 13.59 -6.57 -7.84
C ARG A 14 14.48 -5.52 -8.48
N ASN A 15 14.06 -4.96 -9.61
CA ASN A 15 14.46 -3.61 -9.93
C ASN A 15 13.79 -2.77 -8.83
N MET A 16 14.42 -2.73 -7.65
CA MET A 16 14.28 -1.58 -6.77
C MET A 16 14.55 -0.42 -7.71
N ASN A 17 13.48 0.29 -8.09
CA ASN A 17 13.64 1.52 -8.83
C ASN A 17 14.45 2.39 -7.88
N ASP A 18 15.76 2.46 -8.13
CA ASP A 18 16.57 3.53 -7.61
C ASP A 18 15.89 4.79 -8.13
N ILE A 19 15.04 5.39 -7.30
CA ILE A 19 14.50 6.70 -7.58
C ILE A 19 15.70 7.61 -7.39
N ALA A 20 16.50 7.78 -8.45
CA ALA A 20 17.47 8.86 -8.51
C ALA A 20 16.70 10.16 -8.28
N VAL A 21 17.29 11.14 -7.60
CA VAL A 21 16.67 12.47 -7.40
C VAL A 21 16.17 13.04 -8.75
N GLU A 22 16.90 12.77 -9.83
CA GLU A 22 16.60 13.13 -11.22
C GLU A 22 15.33 12.46 -11.80
N SER A 23 14.84 11.40 -11.15
CA SER A 23 13.66 10.62 -11.55
C SER A 23 12.39 10.96 -10.76
N ILE A 24 12.49 11.89 -9.81
CA ILE A 24 11.34 12.55 -9.18
C ILE A 24 11.01 13.75 -10.09
N PRO A 25 9.88 13.72 -10.82
CA PRO A 25 9.61 14.76 -11.79
C PRO A 25 9.18 16.07 -11.10
N GLU A 26 9.94 17.14 -11.29
CA GLU A 26 9.50 18.55 -11.08
C GLU A 26 8.40 18.96 -12.10
N VAL A 27 7.55 18.03 -12.51
CA VAL A 27 6.66 18.21 -13.65
C VAL A 27 5.28 18.56 -13.14
N SER A 28 4.97 19.85 -13.18
CA SER A 28 3.60 20.32 -12.97
C SER A 28 2.72 19.99 -14.18
N SER A 29 1.44 19.72 -13.94
CA SER A 29 0.44 19.53 -15.00
C SER A 29 0.35 20.71 -15.97
N VAL A 30 0.65 21.92 -15.48
CA VAL A 30 0.74 23.15 -16.29
C VAL A 30 1.90 23.08 -17.28
N SER A 31 3.07 22.59 -16.85
CA SER A 31 4.24 22.40 -17.70
C SER A 31 3.94 21.41 -18.83
N ILE A 32 3.41 20.22 -18.48
CA ILE A 32 2.99 19.19 -19.44
C ILE A 32 2.04 19.79 -20.48
N LYS A 33 1.01 20.50 -20.02
CA LYS A 33 -0.01 21.10 -20.88
C LYS A 33 0.59 22.13 -21.84
N LYS A 34 1.53 22.96 -21.37
CA LYS A 34 2.22 23.96 -22.20
C LYS A 34 3.07 23.28 -23.28
N THR A 35 3.85 22.27 -22.92
CA THR A 35 4.68 21.51 -23.88
C THR A 35 3.80 20.78 -24.90
N LEU A 36 2.75 20.07 -24.47
CA LEU A 36 1.86 19.35 -25.39
C LEU A 36 1.21 20.28 -26.41
N ARG A 37 0.71 21.46 -25.99
CA ARG A 37 0.11 22.46 -26.90
C ARG A 37 1.05 22.90 -28.02
N ASN A 38 2.37 22.91 -27.78
CA ASN A 38 3.36 23.32 -28.76
C ASN A 38 3.70 22.22 -29.77
N HIS A 39 3.46 20.95 -29.43
CA HIS A 39 3.93 19.81 -30.22
C HIS A 39 2.81 18.98 -30.86
N THR A 40 1.67 18.80 -30.19
CA THR A 40 0.60 17.88 -30.63
C THR A 40 -0.77 18.26 -30.09
N SER A 41 -1.85 17.87 -30.79
CA SER A 41 -3.18 17.87 -30.20
C SER A 41 -3.27 16.80 -29.10
N PHE A 42 -3.99 17.13 -28.03
CA PHE A 42 -4.26 16.21 -26.92
C PHE A 42 -5.67 16.44 -26.39
N GLU A 43 -6.25 15.38 -25.86
CA GLU A 43 -7.49 15.38 -25.10
C GLU A 43 -7.15 15.39 -23.61
N GLU A 44 -7.90 16.18 -22.84
CA GLU A 44 -7.77 16.21 -21.39
C GLU A 44 -8.78 15.25 -20.76
N GLY A 45 -8.33 14.04 -20.42
CA GLY A 45 -9.12 13.06 -19.67
C GLY A 45 -9.30 13.44 -18.20
N HIS A 46 -9.89 12.55 -17.42
CA HIS A 46 -10.05 12.63 -15.98
C HIS A 46 -8.72 12.50 -15.25
N THR A 47 -7.97 11.41 -15.49
CA THR A 47 -6.72 11.11 -14.77
C THR A 47 -5.47 11.37 -15.62
N CYS A 48 -5.62 11.29 -16.94
CA CYS A 48 -4.53 11.39 -17.90
C CYS A 48 -4.76 12.50 -18.93
N PHE A 49 -3.68 13.05 -19.48
CA PHE A 49 -3.70 13.66 -20.80
C PHE A 49 -3.57 12.56 -21.84
N ILE A 50 -4.37 12.62 -22.90
CA ILE A 50 -4.48 11.57 -23.92
C ILE A 50 -4.05 12.16 -25.26
N MET A 51 -3.13 11.52 -25.95
CA MET A 51 -2.68 11.96 -27.28
C MET A 51 -2.46 10.77 -28.21
N SER A 52 -2.45 11.00 -29.51
CA SER A 52 -2.09 9.96 -30.49
C SER A 52 -0.62 9.58 -30.39
N CYS A 53 -0.32 8.28 -30.45
CA CYS A 53 1.04 7.78 -30.40
C CYS A 53 1.75 7.93 -31.76
N ASN A 54 2.55 8.97 -31.91
CA ASN A 54 3.36 9.20 -33.11
C ASN A 54 4.68 8.38 -33.14
N LEU A 55 4.91 7.55 -32.12
CA LEU A 55 6.10 6.71 -31.95
C LEU A 55 5.82 5.24 -32.28
N CYS A 56 4.55 4.88 -32.49
CA CYS A 56 4.12 3.50 -32.62
C CYS A 56 4.33 2.97 -34.04
N THR A 57 5.13 1.91 -34.19
CA THR A 57 5.27 1.17 -35.46
C THR A 57 4.19 0.10 -35.66
N ARG A 58 3.63 -0.45 -34.57
CA ARG A 58 2.65 -1.57 -34.60
C ARG A 58 1.21 -1.16 -34.97
N LYS A 59 0.66 -0.07 -34.41
CA LYS A 59 -0.72 0.42 -34.64
C LYS A 59 -0.80 1.97 -34.68
N PRO A 60 -0.16 2.65 -35.66
CA PRO A 60 0.06 4.11 -35.62
C PRO A 60 -1.22 4.97 -35.62
N LYS A 61 -2.34 4.47 -36.18
CA LYS A 61 -3.60 5.23 -36.27
C LYS A 61 -4.54 5.09 -35.06
N VAL A 62 -4.32 4.08 -34.20
CA VAL A 62 -5.24 3.75 -33.09
C VAL A 62 -4.57 3.90 -31.72
N ALA A 63 -3.25 3.75 -31.65
CA ALA A 63 -2.52 3.78 -30.41
C ALA A 63 -2.57 5.17 -29.75
N ARG A 64 -2.87 5.21 -28.45
CA ARG A 64 -2.92 6.43 -27.64
C ARG A 64 -1.88 6.38 -26.52
N ILE A 65 -1.29 7.52 -26.22
CA ILE A 65 -0.42 7.75 -25.08
C ILE A 65 -1.26 8.41 -23.97
N TYR A 66 -1.21 7.82 -22.78
CA TYR A 66 -1.86 8.28 -21.57
C TYR A 66 -0.79 8.80 -20.62
N ILE A 67 -0.81 10.09 -20.32
CA ILE A 67 0.16 10.75 -19.44
C ILE A 67 -0.55 11.10 -18.14
N ASN A 68 -0.14 10.50 -17.02
CA ASN A 68 -0.71 10.80 -15.71
C ASN A 68 -0.53 12.29 -15.38
N LYS A 69 -1.62 12.99 -15.02
CA LYS A 69 -1.59 14.43 -14.73
C LYS A 69 -0.78 14.83 -13.49
N THR A 70 -0.56 13.89 -12.58
CA THR A 70 0.09 14.11 -11.27
C THR A 70 1.56 13.70 -11.33
N THR A 71 1.86 12.51 -11.87
CA THR A 71 3.23 11.96 -11.88
C THR A 71 3.97 12.21 -13.18
N GLY A 72 3.28 12.58 -14.27
CA GLY A 72 3.89 12.67 -15.60
C GLY A 72 4.27 11.32 -16.22
N MET A 73 4.01 10.20 -15.53
CA MET A 73 4.24 8.86 -16.07
C MET A 73 3.35 8.65 -17.29
N PHE A 74 3.96 8.22 -18.40
CA PHE A 74 3.22 7.94 -19.62
C PHE A 74 3.15 6.45 -19.91
N MET A 75 2.06 6.04 -20.56
CA MET A 75 1.84 4.69 -21.07
C MET A 75 1.21 4.74 -22.45
N CYS A 76 1.78 4.02 -23.40
CA CYS A 76 1.17 3.83 -24.70
C CYS A 76 0.31 2.56 -24.76
N SER A 77 -0.91 2.66 -25.28
CA SER A 77 -1.79 1.51 -25.46
C SER A 77 -1.33 0.57 -26.58
N GLY A 78 -0.66 1.08 -27.62
CA GLY A 78 -0.24 0.28 -28.78
C GLY A 78 1.16 -0.30 -28.65
N CYS A 79 2.19 0.54 -28.52
CA CYS A 79 3.59 0.08 -28.40
C CYS A 79 4.01 -0.30 -26.98
N LYS A 80 3.11 -0.18 -25.99
CA LYS A 80 3.33 -0.47 -24.57
C LYS A 80 4.51 0.25 -23.92
N MET A 81 5.13 1.22 -24.61
CA MET A 81 6.16 2.07 -24.02
C MET A 81 5.61 2.76 -22.77
N THR A 82 6.36 2.64 -21.69
CA THR A 82 6.09 3.35 -20.44
C THR A 82 7.34 4.09 -20.00
N GLY A 83 7.17 5.21 -19.31
CA GLY A 83 8.30 6.00 -18.85
C GLY A 83 7.89 7.27 -18.12
N GLN A 84 8.88 8.08 -17.76
CA GLN A 84 8.68 9.38 -17.14
C GLN A 84 8.48 10.48 -18.18
N TRP A 85 7.90 11.61 -17.76
CA TRP A 85 7.59 12.73 -18.64
C TRP A 85 8.81 13.23 -19.42
N GLN A 86 9.98 13.36 -18.78
CA GLN A 86 11.20 13.87 -19.42
C GLN A 86 11.61 13.03 -20.63
N THR A 87 11.41 11.71 -20.56
CA THR A 87 11.67 10.80 -21.68
C THR A 87 10.74 11.09 -22.85
N LEU A 88 9.44 11.29 -22.58
CA LEU A 88 8.47 11.61 -23.61
C LEU A 88 8.70 13.01 -24.21
N GLU A 89 9.00 14.00 -23.38
CA GLU A 89 9.30 15.37 -23.80
C GLU A 89 10.50 15.42 -24.75
N ALA A 90 11.58 14.70 -24.43
CA ALA A 90 12.73 14.55 -25.31
C ALA A 90 12.38 13.90 -26.66
N MET A 91 11.46 12.92 -26.66
CA MET A 91 10.97 12.26 -27.88
C MET A 91 10.07 13.18 -28.73
N LEU A 92 9.34 14.11 -28.11
CA LEU A 92 8.50 15.09 -28.80
C LEU A 92 9.31 16.23 -29.43
N GLY A 93 10.39 16.67 -28.76
CA GLY A 93 11.22 17.78 -29.19
C GLY A 93 12.20 17.48 -30.34
N ASN A 94 12.67 16.23 -30.48
CA ASN A 94 13.74 15.89 -31.43
C ASN A 94 13.32 14.85 -32.49
N LYS A 95 13.13 15.30 -33.74
CA LYS A 95 12.81 14.42 -34.89
C LYS A 95 13.89 13.34 -35.16
N LYS A 96 15.16 13.57 -34.80
CA LYS A 96 16.29 12.62 -34.99
C LYS A 96 16.42 11.55 -33.89
N ILE A 97 15.78 11.71 -32.72
CA ILE A 97 15.85 10.74 -31.60
C ILE A 97 14.86 9.58 -31.78
N ARG A 98 13.90 9.69 -32.70
CA ARG A 98 12.91 8.66 -33.05
C ARG A 98 13.49 7.28 -33.36
N ALA A 99 14.79 7.16 -33.66
CA ALA A 99 15.42 5.91 -34.08
C ALA A 99 16.52 5.36 -33.14
N LYS A 100 16.97 6.04 -32.07
CA LYS A 100 18.21 5.59 -31.39
C LYS A 100 18.29 5.53 -29.86
N LYS A 101 17.37 6.08 -29.06
CA LYS A 101 17.39 5.87 -27.59
C LYS A 101 16.00 6.03 -26.96
N ALA A 102 15.17 4.99 -27.03
CA ALA A 102 14.38 4.63 -25.85
C ALA A 102 15.29 3.73 -24.99
N PRO A 103 15.18 3.70 -23.66
CA PRO A 103 15.85 2.68 -22.85
C PRO A 103 15.22 1.31 -23.17
N ALA A 104 15.62 0.72 -24.30
CA ALA A 104 14.99 -0.43 -24.94
C ALA A 104 15.22 -1.73 -24.15
N GLU A 105 16.39 -1.86 -23.51
CA GLU A 105 16.80 -3.09 -22.82
C GLU A 105 15.89 -3.48 -21.64
N SER A 106 15.11 -2.56 -21.07
CA SER A 106 14.24 -2.88 -19.92
C SER A 106 12.77 -3.16 -20.24
N VAL A 107 12.24 -2.67 -21.37
CA VAL A 107 10.80 -2.78 -21.71
C VAL A 107 10.54 -4.02 -22.56
N GLU A 108 11.45 -4.34 -23.48
CA GLU A 108 11.34 -5.50 -24.37
C GLU A 108 11.49 -6.82 -23.59
N GLU A 109 12.43 -6.89 -22.64
CA GLU A 109 12.57 -8.03 -21.74
C GLU A 109 11.32 -8.26 -20.87
N ILE A 110 10.67 -7.18 -20.43
CA ILE A 110 9.43 -7.25 -19.66
C ILE A 110 8.27 -7.75 -20.53
N GLU A 111 8.11 -7.23 -21.75
CA GLU A 111 7.09 -7.70 -22.68
C GLU A 111 7.26 -9.20 -22.97
N GLU A 112 8.48 -9.63 -23.27
CA GLU A 112 8.78 -11.03 -23.59
C GLU A 112 8.54 -11.94 -22.38
N SER A 113 8.90 -11.48 -21.18
CA SER A 113 8.61 -12.17 -19.92
C SER A 113 7.10 -12.33 -19.69
N ILE A 114 6.32 -11.26 -19.90
CA ILE A 114 4.86 -11.30 -19.78
C ILE A 114 4.29 -12.28 -20.79
N LYS A 115 4.68 -12.19 -22.06
CA LYS A 115 4.19 -13.04 -23.14
C LYS A 115 4.46 -14.52 -22.86
N LYS A 116 5.69 -14.87 -22.51
CA LYS A 116 6.08 -16.23 -22.12
C LYS A 116 5.27 -16.74 -20.93
N THR A 117 5.01 -15.87 -19.96
CA THR A 117 4.20 -16.22 -18.78
C THR A 117 2.73 -16.48 -19.16
N LEU A 118 2.15 -15.66 -20.04
CA LEU A 118 0.78 -15.85 -20.52
C LEU A 118 0.64 -17.14 -21.33
N GLU A 119 1.63 -17.46 -22.17
CA GLU A 119 1.70 -18.70 -22.97
C GLU A 119 1.84 -19.94 -22.08
N ASP A 120 2.67 -19.88 -21.03
CA ASP A 120 2.83 -20.95 -20.06
C ASP A 120 1.51 -21.25 -19.31
N VAL A 121 0.83 -20.20 -18.83
CA VAL A 121 -0.49 -20.37 -18.21
C VAL A 121 -1.47 -20.95 -19.23
N ALA A 122 -1.51 -20.43 -20.46
CA ALA A 122 -2.43 -20.91 -21.47
C ALA A 122 -2.24 -22.38 -21.83
N SER A 123 -0.99 -22.87 -21.82
CA SER A 123 -0.62 -24.25 -22.17
C SER A 123 -0.88 -25.25 -21.04
N ASN A 124 -0.73 -24.82 -19.78
CA ASN A 124 -0.86 -25.68 -18.59
C ASN A 124 -2.23 -25.57 -17.91
N THR A 125 -3.20 -24.91 -18.55
CA THR A 125 -4.54 -24.70 -17.97
C THR A 125 -5.63 -24.86 -19.01
N ARG A 126 -6.80 -25.32 -18.54
CA ARG A 126 -8.03 -25.42 -19.34
C ARG A 126 -8.97 -24.26 -19.01
N LEU A 127 -9.79 -23.86 -19.98
CA LEU A 127 -10.82 -22.85 -19.78
C LEU A 127 -11.94 -23.38 -18.89
N LEU A 128 -12.37 -22.59 -17.93
CA LEU A 128 -13.40 -22.96 -16.95
C LEU A 128 -14.76 -23.26 -17.63
N ARG A 129 -15.05 -22.57 -18.74
CA ARG A 129 -16.28 -22.77 -19.55
C ARG A 129 -16.46 -24.18 -20.13
N LEU A 130 -15.37 -24.95 -20.19
CA LEU A 130 -15.39 -26.34 -20.68
C LEU A 130 -15.93 -27.33 -19.65
N LEU A 131 -16.08 -26.92 -18.38
CA LEU A 131 -16.65 -27.76 -17.33
C LEU A 131 -18.17 -27.85 -17.45
N GLU A 132 -18.72 -28.98 -17.03
CA GLU A 132 -20.14 -29.18 -16.80
C GLU A 132 -20.61 -28.41 -15.56
N GLU A 133 -21.91 -28.11 -15.44
CA GLU A 133 -22.43 -27.26 -14.35
C GLU A 133 -22.19 -27.84 -12.94
N GLU A 134 -22.34 -29.15 -12.76
CA GLU A 134 -22.08 -29.80 -11.47
C GLU A 134 -20.60 -29.69 -11.05
N SER A 135 -19.71 -29.91 -12.01
CA SER A 135 -18.26 -29.77 -11.82
C SER A 135 -17.84 -28.32 -11.58
N LEU A 136 -18.49 -27.37 -12.26
CA LEU A 136 -18.25 -25.94 -12.03
C LEU A 136 -18.60 -25.56 -10.58
N ASN A 137 -19.75 -26.01 -10.08
CA ASN A 137 -20.21 -25.71 -8.73
C ASN A 137 -19.29 -26.31 -7.66
N SER A 138 -18.80 -27.53 -7.86
CA SER A 138 -17.86 -28.17 -6.93
C SER A 138 -16.52 -27.43 -6.90
N VAL A 139 -16.01 -27.01 -8.05
CA VAL A 139 -14.78 -26.22 -8.17
C VAL A 139 -14.97 -24.86 -7.49
N LEU A 140 -16.02 -24.10 -7.77
CA LEU A 140 -16.24 -22.79 -7.13
C LEU A 140 -16.30 -22.90 -5.60
N LYS A 141 -17.00 -23.93 -5.07
CA LYS A 141 -17.04 -24.22 -3.63
C LYS A 141 -15.65 -24.54 -3.06
N LYS A 142 -14.84 -25.32 -3.77
CA LYS A 142 -13.45 -25.65 -3.37
C LYS A 142 -12.57 -24.41 -3.21
N PHE A 143 -12.79 -23.39 -4.05
CA PHE A 143 -12.09 -22.10 -3.98
C PHE A 143 -12.77 -21.08 -3.05
N LYS A 144 -13.82 -21.47 -2.32
CA LYS A 144 -14.64 -20.59 -1.47
C LYS A 144 -15.24 -19.39 -2.22
N LEU A 145 -15.59 -19.59 -3.49
CA LEU A 145 -16.23 -18.60 -4.34
C LEU A 145 -17.74 -18.81 -4.37
N PRO A 146 -18.53 -17.75 -4.59
CA PRO A 146 -19.98 -17.85 -4.72
C PRO A 146 -20.34 -18.70 -5.94
N VAL A 147 -21.38 -19.51 -5.81
CA VAL A 147 -21.93 -20.31 -6.91
C VAL A 147 -22.61 -19.37 -7.91
N THR A 148 -22.19 -19.42 -9.17
CA THR A 148 -22.71 -18.58 -10.25
C THR A 148 -23.20 -19.43 -11.41
N SER A 149 -24.11 -18.88 -12.22
CA SER A 149 -24.58 -19.60 -13.41
C SER A 149 -23.46 -19.76 -14.44
N LYS A 150 -23.44 -20.87 -15.17
CA LYS A 150 -22.45 -21.15 -16.21
C LYS A 150 -22.35 -20.04 -17.26
N SER A 151 -23.47 -19.43 -17.64
CA SER A 151 -23.47 -18.29 -18.60
C SER A 151 -22.63 -17.08 -18.15
N VAL A 152 -22.46 -16.87 -16.84
CA VAL A 152 -21.62 -15.79 -16.30
C VAL A 152 -20.15 -16.14 -16.41
N THR A 153 -19.79 -17.37 -16.02
CA THR A 153 -18.40 -17.85 -16.09
C THR A 153 -17.93 -18.06 -17.52
N ASP A 154 -18.82 -18.43 -18.45
CA ASP A 154 -18.49 -18.65 -19.85
C ASP A 154 -18.05 -17.36 -20.57
N ASN A 155 -18.59 -16.22 -20.11
CA ASN A 155 -18.23 -14.89 -20.59
C ASN A 155 -16.91 -14.39 -20.00
N LEU A 156 -16.34 -15.10 -19.03
CA LEU A 156 -15.04 -14.79 -18.44
C LEU A 156 -14.03 -15.83 -18.95
N ASP A 157 -12.89 -15.39 -19.48
CA ASP A 157 -11.83 -16.31 -19.92
C ASP A 157 -11.03 -16.85 -18.71
N VAL A 158 -11.73 -17.35 -17.68
CA VAL A 158 -11.13 -17.92 -16.47
C VAL A 158 -10.49 -19.26 -16.81
N ARG A 159 -9.29 -19.48 -16.29
CA ARG A 159 -8.54 -20.72 -16.51
C ARG A 159 -8.31 -21.47 -15.20
N LEU A 160 -8.33 -22.80 -15.28
CA LEU A 160 -8.12 -23.71 -14.17
C LEU A 160 -6.96 -24.65 -14.51
N ASN A 161 -6.05 -24.87 -13.57
CA ASN A 161 -4.99 -25.86 -13.76
C ASN A 161 -5.52 -27.30 -13.61
N ASP A 162 -4.82 -28.27 -14.17
CA ASP A 162 -5.27 -29.67 -14.20
C ASP A 162 -5.44 -30.29 -12.80
N LYS A 163 -4.66 -29.82 -11.81
CA LYS A 163 -4.75 -30.26 -10.41
C LYS A 163 -5.89 -29.59 -9.63
N GLU A 164 -6.60 -28.65 -10.24
CA GLU A 164 -7.67 -27.84 -9.64
C GLU A 164 -7.25 -27.19 -8.31
N THR A 165 -5.99 -26.75 -8.25
CA THR A 165 -5.42 -26.07 -7.09
C THR A 165 -5.31 -24.57 -7.30
N GLN A 166 -5.30 -24.12 -8.56
CA GLN A 166 -5.06 -22.73 -8.97
C GLN A 166 -6.05 -22.30 -10.05
N MET A 167 -6.67 -21.13 -9.85
CA MET A 167 -7.60 -20.50 -10.78
C MET A 167 -7.07 -19.12 -11.19
N PHE A 168 -7.19 -18.79 -12.48
CA PHE A 168 -6.61 -17.60 -13.09
C PHE A 168 -7.70 -16.75 -13.74
N PHE A 169 -7.95 -15.56 -13.18
CA PHE A 169 -8.91 -14.59 -13.71
C PHE A 169 -8.19 -13.59 -14.62
N PRO A 170 -8.66 -13.36 -15.86
CA PRO A 170 -7.95 -12.52 -16.82
C PRO A 170 -7.95 -11.04 -16.40
N LEU A 171 -6.82 -10.37 -16.57
CA LEU A 171 -6.66 -8.93 -16.41
C LEU A 171 -6.42 -8.30 -17.78
N GLU A 172 -7.33 -7.42 -18.18
CA GLU A 172 -7.33 -6.77 -19.49
C GLU A 172 -6.91 -5.31 -19.39
N ASN A 173 -6.15 -4.84 -20.37
CA ASN A 173 -5.77 -3.43 -20.47
C ASN A 173 -6.87 -2.59 -21.19
N ILE A 174 -6.57 -1.33 -21.45
CA ILE A 174 -7.49 -0.41 -22.13
C ILE A 174 -7.92 -0.85 -23.54
N GLU A 175 -7.08 -1.61 -24.27
CA GLU A 175 -7.39 -2.17 -25.59
C GLU A 175 -8.11 -3.53 -25.50
N ALA A 176 -8.53 -3.96 -24.31
CA ALA A 176 -9.08 -5.29 -24.02
C ALA A 176 -8.11 -6.44 -24.35
N GLU A 177 -6.80 -6.16 -24.33
CA GLU A 177 -5.78 -7.20 -24.47
C GLU A 177 -5.41 -7.76 -23.09
N LEU A 178 -5.24 -9.08 -23.03
CA LEU A 178 -4.81 -9.79 -21.83
C LEU A 178 -3.36 -9.41 -21.47
N VAL A 179 -3.16 -8.90 -20.25
CA VAL A 179 -1.84 -8.46 -19.76
C VAL A 179 -1.40 -9.20 -18.49
N GLY A 180 -2.26 -10.02 -17.90
CA GLY A 180 -1.96 -10.79 -16.71
C GLY A 180 -3.19 -11.53 -16.18
N TYR A 181 -3.03 -12.14 -15.02
CA TYR A 181 -4.07 -12.87 -14.30
C TYR A 181 -4.08 -12.48 -12.83
N ARG A 182 -5.26 -12.46 -12.22
CA ARG A 182 -5.43 -12.55 -10.77
C ARG A 182 -5.58 -14.03 -10.40
N LYS A 183 -4.60 -14.55 -9.68
CA LYS A 183 -4.46 -15.97 -9.33
C LYS A 183 -5.02 -16.22 -7.94
N ILE A 184 -5.94 -17.17 -7.82
CA ILE A 184 -6.47 -17.68 -6.56
C ILE A 184 -5.97 -19.11 -6.36
N ASN A 185 -5.65 -19.47 -5.12
CA ASN A 185 -5.34 -20.85 -4.75
C ASN A 185 -6.47 -21.44 -3.89
N SER A 186 -6.74 -22.73 -4.03
CA SER A 186 -7.75 -23.43 -3.21
C SER A 186 -7.41 -23.48 -1.70
N THR A 187 -6.11 -23.51 -1.36
CA THR A 187 -5.63 -23.64 0.03
C THR A 187 -5.26 -22.33 0.70
N ARG A 188 -4.94 -21.28 -0.08
CA ARG A 188 -4.55 -19.96 0.44
C ARG A 188 -5.66 -18.97 0.16
N THR A 189 -5.97 -18.16 1.17
CA THR A 189 -6.98 -17.09 1.07
C THR A 189 -6.46 -15.80 0.43
N ILE A 190 -5.20 -15.77 -0.01
CA ILE A 190 -4.56 -14.57 -0.57
C ILE A 190 -4.45 -14.73 -2.09
N ASP A 191 -5.01 -13.76 -2.80
CA ASP A 191 -4.95 -13.63 -4.25
C ASP A 191 -3.65 -12.95 -4.65
N GLU A 192 -3.04 -13.39 -5.74
CA GLU A 192 -1.79 -12.82 -6.25
C GLU A 192 -1.97 -12.35 -7.70
N ILE A 193 -1.32 -11.25 -8.08
CA ILE A 193 -1.27 -10.83 -9.49
C ILE A 193 -0.11 -11.55 -10.18
N PHE A 194 -0.38 -12.06 -11.37
CA PHE A 194 0.57 -12.86 -12.13
C PHE A 194 0.59 -12.42 -13.60
N PRO A 195 1.72 -11.94 -14.14
CA PRO A 195 3.02 -11.77 -13.49
C PRO A 195 3.01 -10.61 -12.48
N THR A 196 3.90 -10.65 -11.48
CA THR A 196 4.07 -9.60 -10.43
C THR A 196 4.53 -8.24 -10.98
N ILE A 197 4.82 -8.17 -12.27
CA ILE A 197 5.30 -6.98 -12.99
C ILE A 197 4.14 -5.97 -13.14
N LYS A 198 4.46 -4.73 -13.54
CA LYS A 198 3.62 -3.54 -13.82
C LYS A 198 2.38 -3.80 -14.73
N CYS A 199 1.51 -4.71 -14.34
CA CYS A 199 0.32 -5.08 -15.08
C CYS A 199 -0.73 -3.99 -14.91
N GLY A 200 -0.99 -3.23 -15.98
CA GLY A 200 -2.05 -2.21 -16.04
C GLY A 200 -3.45 -2.77 -16.27
N GLY A 201 -3.64 -4.06 -16.00
CA GLY A 201 -4.86 -4.79 -16.31
C GLY A 201 -5.89 -4.72 -15.18
N ILE A 202 -7.16 -4.73 -15.57
CA ILE A 202 -8.31 -4.87 -14.66
C ILE A 202 -9.13 -6.08 -15.07
N LEU A 203 -9.77 -6.73 -14.10
CA LEU A 203 -10.80 -7.72 -14.39
C LEU A 203 -12.11 -6.97 -14.60
N VAL A 204 -12.70 -7.10 -15.79
CA VAL A 204 -13.89 -6.35 -16.20
C VAL A 204 -14.96 -7.28 -16.77
N SER A 205 -16.23 -6.95 -16.54
CA SER A 205 -17.35 -7.64 -17.16
C SER A 205 -17.37 -7.43 -18.69
N LYS A 206 -17.42 -8.51 -19.48
CA LYS A 206 -17.63 -8.44 -20.93
C LYS A 206 -19.11 -8.14 -21.23
N ALA A 207 -19.48 -6.86 -21.23
CA ALA A 207 -20.84 -6.41 -21.59
C ALA A 207 -20.95 -6.15 -23.10
N ALA A 208 -22.05 -6.60 -23.72
CA ALA A 208 -22.32 -6.39 -25.15
C ALA A 208 -22.50 -4.91 -25.57
N LYS A 209 -22.72 -4.00 -24.61
CA LYS A 209 -22.82 -2.55 -24.84
C LYS A 209 -21.84 -1.81 -23.95
N LEU A 210 -21.13 -0.83 -24.51
CA LEU A 210 -20.27 0.08 -23.76
C LEU A 210 -21.15 0.91 -22.82
N LYS A 211 -20.91 0.79 -21.50
CA LYS A 211 -21.62 1.57 -20.47
C LYS A 211 -20.66 2.61 -19.90
N ASP A 212 -21.16 3.84 -19.74
CA ASP A 212 -20.41 4.97 -19.18
C ASP A 212 -20.17 4.86 -17.66
N THR A 213 -20.86 3.94 -16.98
CA THR A 213 -20.77 3.74 -15.53
C THR A 213 -20.09 2.40 -15.19
N ALA A 214 -19.13 2.44 -14.26
CA ALA A 214 -18.50 1.25 -13.71
C ALA A 214 -18.57 1.20 -12.17
N VAL A 215 -18.81 0.00 -11.65
CA VAL A 215 -18.79 -0.32 -10.21
C VAL A 215 -17.46 -1.00 -9.91
N LEU A 216 -16.66 -0.42 -9.01
CA LEU A 216 -15.38 -0.96 -8.57
C LEU A 216 -15.55 -1.75 -7.29
N VAL A 217 -15.13 -3.02 -7.33
CA VAL A 217 -15.16 -3.94 -6.20
C VAL A 217 -13.76 -4.49 -5.89
N PRO A 218 -13.47 -4.83 -4.63
CA PRO A 218 -12.12 -5.23 -4.22
C PRO A 218 -11.85 -6.74 -4.44
N SER A 219 -12.88 -7.58 -4.36
CA SER A 219 -12.76 -9.04 -4.37
C SER A 219 -13.36 -9.67 -5.62
N ILE A 220 -12.87 -10.86 -5.97
CA ILE A 220 -13.44 -11.67 -7.06
C ILE A 220 -14.82 -12.20 -6.68
N SER A 221 -15.06 -12.51 -5.40
CA SER A 221 -16.38 -12.93 -4.92
C SER A 221 -17.43 -11.85 -5.16
N ASP A 222 -17.15 -10.59 -4.82
CA ASP A 222 -18.06 -9.47 -5.08
C ASP A 222 -18.34 -9.29 -6.56
N PHE A 223 -17.28 -9.42 -7.38
CA PHE A 223 -17.38 -9.32 -8.83
C PHE A 223 -18.31 -10.38 -9.42
N LEU A 224 -18.17 -11.64 -8.98
CA LEU A 224 -19.00 -12.76 -9.42
C LEU A 224 -20.46 -12.61 -8.99
N VAL A 225 -20.73 -12.17 -7.75
CA VAL A 225 -22.11 -11.94 -7.29
C VAL A 225 -22.81 -10.86 -8.11
N LEU A 226 -22.16 -9.71 -8.31
CA LEU A 226 -22.73 -8.61 -9.10
C LEU A 226 -22.97 -9.00 -10.56
N LEU A 227 -22.07 -9.81 -11.13
CA LEU A 227 -22.25 -10.34 -12.48
C LEU A 227 -23.47 -11.25 -12.57
N ASN A 228 -23.63 -12.16 -11.60
CA ASN A 228 -24.76 -13.07 -11.54
C ASN A 228 -26.10 -12.32 -11.36
N ALA A 229 -26.08 -11.19 -10.65
CA ALA A 229 -27.21 -10.29 -10.48
C ALA A 229 -27.58 -9.47 -11.75
N LYS A 230 -26.79 -9.56 -12.83
CA LYS A 230 -27.03 -8.90 -14.13
C LYS A 230 -27.31 -7.40 -14.00
N VAL A 231 -26.49 -6.69 -13.21
CA VAL A 231 -26.63 -5.24 -13.01
C VAL A 231 -26.42 -4.44 -14.31
N SER A 232 -27.07 -3.28 -14.38
CA SER A 232 -27.04 -2.41 -15.56
C SER A 232 -25.73 -1.64 -15.74
N SER A 233 -24.78 -1.72 -14.81
CA SER A 233 -23.45 -1.09 -14.90
C SER A 233 -22.37 -2.07 -15.37
N ASN A 234 -21.20 -1.56 -15.76
CA ASN A 234 -20.01 -2.41 -15.89
C ASN A 234 -19.45 -2.72 -14.50
N ILE A 235 -18.91 -3.92 -14.31
CA ILE A 235 -18.31 -4.31 -13.03
C ILE A 235 -16.81 -4.45 -13.27
N VAL A 236 -16.03 -3.83 -12.39
CA VAL A 236 -14.57 -3.86 -12.43
C VAL A 236 -14.06 -4.37 -11.08
N CYS A 237 -13.28 -5.43 -11.10
CA CYS A 237 -12.58 -5.92 -9.93
C CYS A 237 -11.15 -5.33 -9.90
N LEU A 238 -10.81 -4.63 -8.81
CA LEU A 238 -9.51 -4.00 -8.64
C LEU A 238 -8.42 -5.05 -8.40
N PRO A 239 -7.27 -4.98 -9.09
CA PRO A 239 -6.28 -6.06 -9.07
C PRO A 239 -5.61 -6.23 -7.69
N ASN A 240 -5.40 -5.15 -6.94
CA ASN A 240 -4.82 -5.15 -5.58
C ASN A 240 -5.87 -4.92 -4.47
N GLY A 241 -7.17 -5.06 -4.79
CA GLY A 241 -8.26 -4.79 -3.85
C GLY A 241 -8.18 -3.37 -3.25
N VAL A 242 -8.24 -3.28 -1.92
CA VAL A 242 -8.16 -2.02 -1.15
C VAL A 242 -6.74 -1.62 -0.76
N ASN A 243 -5.71 -2.41 -1.14
CA ASN A 243 -4.34 -2.17 -0.68
C ASN A 243 -3.62 -1.06 -1.47
N ASN A 244 -3.84 -1.00 -2.78
CA ASN A 244 -3.18 -0.03 -3.65
C ASN A 244 -3.95 0.12 -4.97
N LEU A 245 -4.13 1.35 -5.44
CA LEU A 245 -4.57 1.63 -6.81
C LEU A 245 -3.39 2.09 -7.67
N SER A 246 -2.85 1.12 -8.41
CA SER A 246 -1.70 1.28 -9.29
C SER A 246 -1.97 2.30 -10.41
N GLN A 247 -1.01 3.20 -10.65
CA GLN A 247 -1.10 4.15 -11.76
C GLN A 247 -1.20 3.48 -13.15
N TYR A 248 -0.76 2.23 -13.28
CA TYR A 248 -0.85 1.45 -14.52
C TYR A 248 -2.30 1.10 -14.89
N VAL A 249 -3.21 1.10 -13.91
CA VAL A 249 -4.63 0.75 -14.08
C VAL A 249 -5.48 1.96 -14.49
N LEU A 250 -5.02 3.18 -14.20
CA LEU A 250 -5.80 4.41 -14.42
C LEU A 250 -6.25 4.60 -15.88
N PRO A 251 -5.42 4.34 -16.92
CA PRO A 251 -5.88 4.42 -18.30
C PRO A 251 -7.08 3.52 -18.59
N SER A 252 -7.11 2.30 -18.05
CA SER A 252 -8.20 1.34 -18.25
C SER A 252 -9.54 1.82 -17.67
N LEU A 253 -9.50 2.76 -16.71
CA LEU A 253 -10.67 3.38 -16.07
C LEU A 253 -11.07 4.71 -16.70
N GLU A 254 -10.28 5.24 -17.63
CA GLU A 254 -10.47 6.56 -18.25
C GLU A 254 -11.78 6.63 -19.05
N LYS A 255 -12.18 5.51 -19.68
CA LYS A 255 -13.40 5.38 -20.50
C LYS A 255 -14.73 5.56 -19.74
N TYR A 256 -14.74 5.51 -18.41
CA TYR A 256 -15.97 5.57 -17.60
C TYR A 256 -16.25 6.96 -17.07
N LYS A 257 -17.29 7.66 -17.54
CA LYS A 257 -17.65 8.99 -17.02
C LYS A 257 -18.04 8.99 -15.55
N LYS A 258 -18.54 7.86 -15.02
CA LYS A 258 -19.03 7.71 -13.66
C LYS A 258 -18.46 6.44 -13.02
N LEU A 259 -17.88 6.57 -11.83
CA LEU A 259 -17.34 5.46 -11.07
C LEU A 259 -18.07 5.33 -9.72
N ILE A 260 -18.49 4.11 -9.38
CA ILE A 260 -19.10 3.79 -8.09
C ILE A 260 -18.14 2.90 -7.31
N LEU A 261 -17.60 3.40 -6.21
CA LEU A 261 -16.68 2.67 -5.35
C LEU A 261 -17.48 1.88 -4.30
N TRP A 262 -17.37 0.55 -4.32
CA TRP A 262 -17.99 -0.34 -3.34
C TRP A 262 -16.91 -1.25 -2.72
N LEU A 263 -16.14 -0.68 -1.79
CA LEU A 263 -14.90 -1.29 -1.30
C LEU A 263 -15.00 -2.03 0.04
N GLY A 264 -16.07 -1.80 0.81
CA GLY A 264 -16.26 -2.42 2.13
C GLY A 264 -16.52 -1.42 3.25
N ASN A 265 -16.79 -1.93 4.45
CA ASN A 265 -17.19 -1.16 5.65
C ASN A 265 -16.08 -1.06 6.71
N ASP A 266 -14.88 -1.55 6.42
CA ASP A 266 -13.75 -1.40 7.31
C ASP A 266 -13.05 -0.05 7.09
N SER A 267 -12.31 0.40 8.12
CA SER A 267 -11.59 1.67 8.05
C SER A 267 -10.63 1.68 6.87
N LYS A 268 -10.01 0.53 6.57
CA LYS A 268 -9.09 0.38 5.45
C LYS A 268 -9.77 0.59 4.10
N ALA A 269 -10.93 -0.03 3.84
CA ALA A 269 -11.69 0.21 2.61
C ALA A 269 -12.19 1.64 2.50
N TRP A 270 -12.57 2.25 3.62
CA TRP A 270 -13.05 3.64 3.61
C TRP A 270 -11.96 4.64 3.25
N GLU A 271 -10.79 4.49 3.85
CA GLU A 271 -9.62 5.29 3.49
C GLU A 271 -9.20 5.03 2.05
N ALA A 272 -9.18 3.77 1.63
CA ALA A 272 -8.89 3.41 0.24
C ALA A 272 -9.89 4.04 -0.74
N ALA A 273 -11.18 4.08 -0.42
CA ALA A 273 -12.19 4.72 -1.27
C ALA A 273 -11.93 6.21 -1.45
N ARG A 274 -11.56 6.91 -0.38
CA ARG A 274 -11.18 8.34 -0.42
C ARG A 274 -9.89 8.56 -1.22
N ASP A 275 -8.87 7.75 -0.98
CA ASP A 275 -7.58 7.86 -1.66
C ASP A 275 -7.69 7.52 -3.16
N PHE A 276 -8.45 6.48 -3.50
CA PHE A 276 -8.72 6.08 -4.88
C PHE A 276 -9.54 7.14 -5.61
N ALA A 277 -10.54 7.73 -4.96
CA ALA A 277 -11.31 8.81 -5.54
C ALA A 277 -10.47 10.04 -5.90
N ARG A 278 -9.51 10.41 -5.04
CA ARG A 278 -8.55 11.49 -5.35
C ARG A 278 -7.74 11.18 -6.61
N LYS A 279 -7.29 9.94 -6.77
CA LYS A 279 -6.55 9.47 -7.95
C LYS A 279 -7.42 9.41 -9.21
N LEU A 280 -8.68 9.01 -9.08
CA LEU A 280 -9.63 8.77 -10.18
C LEU A 280 -10.43 9.99 -10.62
N GLY A 281 -10.29 11.11 -9.90
CA GLY A 281 -11.07 12.32 -10.07
C GLY A 281 -12.32 12.32 -9.18
N GLU A 282 -12.28 13.08 -8.09
CA GLU A 282 -13.33 13.10 -7.05
C GLU A 282 -14.73 13.38 -7.62
N LYS A 283 -14.84 14.30 -8.59
CA LYS A 283 -16.12 14.74 -9.17
C LYS A 283 -16.91 13.65 -9.89
N ARG A 284 -16.23 12.58 -10.35
CA ARG A 284 -16.88 11.47 -11.06
C ARG A 284 -17.07 10.23 -10.21
N CYS A 285 -16.58 10.26 -8.98
CA CYS A 285 -16.63 9.13 -8.07
C CYS A 285 -17.81 9.29 -7.13
N LEU A 286 -18.64 8.26 -7.06
CA LEU A 286 -19.62 8.04 -6.02
C LEU A 286 -19.12 6.93 -5.09
N ILE A 287 -19.57 6.94 -3.85
CA ILE A 287 -19.31 5.86 -2.91
C ILE A 287 -20.64 5.27 -2.46
N ILE A 288 -20.71 3.95 -2.43
CA ILE A 288 -21.74 3.23 -1.69
C ILE A 288 -21.21 3.08 -0.28
N ARG A 289 -21.95 3.62 0.69
CA ARG A 289 -21.63 3.44 2.11
C ARG A 289 -22.22 2.12 2.57
N PRO A 290 -21.39 1.11 2.84
CA PRO A 290 -21.91 -0.15 3.34
C PRO A 290 -22.25 0.01 4.82
N THR A 291 -23.53 0.24 5.10
CA THR A 291 -24.14 0.17 6.43
C THR A 291 -24.46 -1.29 6.79
N GLU A 292 -25.00 -1.56 7.98
CA GLU A 292 -25.51 -2.92 8.30
C GLU A 292 -26.55 -3.42 7.27
N ILE A 293 -27.21 -2.48 6.58
CA ILE A 293 -28.20 -2.73 5.54
C ILE A 293 -27.55 -2.98 4.18
N HIS A 294 -26.39 -2.39 3.87
CA HIS A 294 -25.71 -2.45 2.57
C HIS A 294 -24.35 -3.19 2.64
N LYS A 295 -24.35 -4.47 3.05
CA LYS A 295 -23.15 -5.32 3.05
C LYS A 295 -22.50 -5.43 1.66
N LEU A 296 -21.22 -5.84 1.62
CA LEU A 296 -20.57 -6.20 0.36
C LEU A 296 -21.37 -7.33 -0.34
N PRO A 297 -21.41 -7.35 -1.69
CA PRO A 297 -22.22 -8.32 -2.43
C PRO A 297 -22.03 -9.78 -2.00
N HIS A 298 -20.80 -10.21 -1.73
CA HIS A 298 -20.54 -11.59 -1.30
C HIS A 298 -20.95 -11.93 0.14
N LEU A 299 -21.28 -10.93 0.96
CA LEU A 299 -21.69 -11.07 2.37
C LEU A 299 -23.19 -10.93 2.58
N ALA A 300 -23.94 -10.71 1.50
CA ALA A 300 -25.38 -10.50 1.53
C ALA A 300 -26.11 -11.74 1.01
N ASP A 301 -27.03 -12.28 1.81
CA ASP A 301 -27.83 -13.45 1.41
C ASP A 301 -28.88 -13.09 0.34
N SER A 302 -29.40 -11.86 0.37
CA SER A 302 -30.28 -11.29 -0.66
C SER A 302 -30.31 -9.76 -0.55
N GLN A 303 -29.96 -9.05 -1.62
CA GLN A 303 -30.03 -7.59 -1.69
C GLN A 303 -30.46 -7.11 -3.07
N ASP A 304 -31.25 -6.04 -3.12
CA ASP A 304 -31.54 -5.35 -4.37
C ASP A 304 -30.37 -4.44 -4.78
N PHE A 305 -29.41 -5.04 -5.47
CA PHE A 305 -28.24 -4.36 -5.99
C PHE A 305 -28.60 -3.16 -6.87
N LYS A 306 -29.75 -3.14 -7.57
CA LYS A 306 -30.11 -2.03 -8.46
C LYS A 306 -30.43 -0.77 -7.64
N THR A 307 -31.21 -0.93 -6.59
CA THR A 307 -31.58 0.17 -5.68
C THR A 307 -30.33 0.70 -4.96
N ILE A 308 -29.48 -0.17 -4.43
CA ILE A 308 -28.23 0.22 -3.74
C ILE A 308 -27.31 1.03 -4.67
N LEU A 309 -27.14 0.59 -5.92
CA LEU A 309 -26.32 1.32 -6.90
C LEU A 309 -26.90 2.70 -7.23
N SER A 310 -28.23 2.87 -7.17
CA SER A 310 -28.90 4.14 -7.44
C SER A 310 -28.75 5.16 -6.29
N GLU A 311 -28.59 4.67 -5.06
CA GLU A 311 -28.42 5.48 -3.86
C GLU A 311 -26.97 5.95 -3.62
N ALA A 312 -26.02 5.55 -4.47
CA ALA A 312 -24.61 5.90 -4.34
C ALA A 312 -24.40 7.43 -4.28
N GLN A 313 -23.63 7.90 -3.30
CA GLN A 313 -23.51 9.31 -2.96
C GLN A 313 -22.20 9.95 -3.46
N PRO A 314 -22.19 11.24 -3.82
CA PRO A 314 -20.97 11.96 -4.16
C PRO A 314 -19.95 12.03 -3.03
N ILE A 315 -18.69 12.18 -3.41
CA ILE A 315 -17.58 12.39 -2.48
C ILE A 315 -17.52 13.89 -2.13
N TRP A 316 -17.64 14.17 -0.84
CA TRP A 316 -17.84 15.48 -0.18
C TRP A 316 -17.03 16.69 -0.70
N HIS A 317 -17.54 17.90 -0.44
CA HIS A 317 -16.82 19.16 -0.64
C HIS A 317 -15.62 19.28 0.31
N LYS A 318 -14.49 19.85 -0.18
CA LYS A 318 -13.18 19.79 0.49
C LYS A 318 -13.06 20.52 1.83
N SER A 319 -13.90 21.52 2.10
CA SER A 319 -13.63 22.47 3.19
C SER A 319 -14.78 22.68 4.17
N ILE A 320 -15.99 22.17 3.89
CA ILE A 320 -17.18 22.40 4.72
C ILE A 320 -18.05 21.14 4.70
N THR A 321 -18.47 20.71 5.89
CA THR A 321 -19.40 19.58 6.10
C THR A 321 -20.43 19.97 7.17
N THR A 322 -21.52 19.22 7.29
CA THR A 322 -22.56 19.42 8.32
C THR A 322 -22.66 18.19 9.22
N PHE A 323 -23.21 18.33 10.43
CA PHE A 323 -23.39 17.17 11.31
C PHE A 323 -24.31 16.12 10.67
N ALA A 324 -25.37 16.52 9.95
CA ALA A 324 -26.25 15.60 9.25
C ALA A 324 -25.47 14.66 8.29
N ASN A 325 -24.43 15.20 7.66
CA ASN A 325 -23.55 14.49 6.73
C ASN A 325 -22.51 13.61 7.44
N LEU A 326 -22.08 14.01 8.63
CA LEU A 326 -21.15 13.27 9.50
C LEU A 326 -21.86 12.24 10.39
N ARG A 327 -23.18 12.31 10.56
CA ARG A 327 -23.93 11.53 11.56
C ARG A 327 -23.69 10.02 11.41
N ALA A 328 -23.71 9.53 10.17
CA ALA A 328 -23.43 8.12 9.88
C ALA A 328 -21.97 7.75 10.16
N ASP A 329 -21.02 8.65 9.86
CA ASP A 329 -19.60 8.42 10.12
C ASP A 329 -19.34 8.37 11.64
N VAL A 330 -19.88 9.33 12.40
CA VAL A 330 -19.82 9.35 13.87
C VAL A 330 -20.46 8.10 14.46
N TYR A 331 -21.64 7.70 13.98
CA TYR A 331 -22.30 6.47 14.45
C TYR A 331 -21.47 5.23 14.14
N SER A 332 -20.89 5.14 12.93
CA SER A 332 -20.00 4.06 12.54
C SER A 332 -18.74 4.00 13.40
N ASP A 333 -18.15 5.14 13.71
CA ASP A 333 -16.96 5.26 14.56
C ASP A 333 -17.27 4.80 16.00
N LEU A 334 -18.45 5.15 16.52
CA LEU A 334 -18.92 4.72 17.84
C LEU A 334 -19.26 3.23 17.89
N LEU A 335 -19.78 2.65 16.82
CA LEU A 335 -20.03 1.20 16.74
C LEU A 335 -18.71 0.41 16.57
N ASN A 336 -17.76 0.95 15.82
CA ASN A 336 -16.51 0.28 15.47
C ASN A 336 -15.31 0.90 16.19
N ILE A 337 -15.38 1.02 17.52
CA ILE A 337 -14.34 1.65 18.34
C ILE A 337 -12.96 1.04 18.05
N ASP A 338 -12.88 -0.28 17.89
CA ASP A 338 -11.63 -0.98 17.58
C ASP A 338 -11.02 -0.57 16.23
N LYS A 339 -11.83 -0.16 15.24
CA LYS A 339 -11.35 0.33 13.95
C LYS A 339 -10.82 1.75 14.04
N VAL A 340 -11.47 2.61 14.84
CA VAL A 340 -11.03 4.01 15.08
C VAL A 340 -9.68 4.05 15.79
N GLN A 341 -9.41 3.06 16.64
CA GLN A 341 -8.16 2.96 17.38
C GLN A 341 -6.91 2.74 16.50
N GLY A 342 -7.08 2.41 15.21
CA GLY A 342 -5.99 2.20 14.25
C GLY A 342 -5.45 0.77 14.27
N VAL A 343 -4.32 0.55 13.59
CA VAL A 343 -3.69 -0.78 13.50
C VAL A 343 -2.96 -1.09 14.80
N LYS A 344 -3.40 -2.11 15.53
CA LYS A 344 -2.81 -2.54 16.80
C LYS A 344 -1.46 -3.24 16.55
N TRP A 345 -0.44 -2.92 17.34
CA TRP A 345 0.85 -3.61 17.27
C TRP A 345 0.74 -5.01 17.87
N LYS A 346 1.16 -6.06 17.15
CA LYS A 346 1.17 -7.43 17.69
C LYS A 346 2.34 -7.65 18.64
N ARG A 347 3.51 -7.08 18.31
CA ARG A 347 4.74 -7.17 19.13
C ARG A 347 4.77 -6.26 20.35
N PHE A 348 3.92 -5.22 20.40
CA PHE A 348 3.92 -4.22 21.48
C PHE A 348 2.54 -4.01 22.13
N PRO A 349 2.01 -4.99 22.89
CA PRO A 349 0.69 -4.87 23.53
C PRO A 349 0.57 -3.70 24.50
N THR A 350 1.67 -3.35 25.20
CA THR A 350 1.70 -2.21 26.11
C THR A 350 1.46 -0.89 25.37
N LEU A 351 1.97 -0.74 24.15
CA LEU A 351 1.69 0.44 23.32
C LEU A 351 0.23 0.52 22.91
N ASN A 352 -0.42 -0.61 22.61
CA ASN A 352 -1.86 -0.61 22.31
C ASN A 352 -2.69 -0.15 23.52
N LYS A 353 -2.28 -0.47 24.75
CA LYS A 353 -3.01 0.00 25.94
C LYS A 353 -2.97 1.52 26.08
N ILE A 354 -1.83 2.11 25.76
CA ILE A 354 -1.59 3.56 25.91
C ILE A 354 -2.10 4.30 24.67
N LEU A 355 -1.52 4.03 23.50
CA LEU A 355 -1.80 4.73 22.24
C LEU A 355 -3.07 4.24 21.53
N LYS A 356 -3.69 3.14 21.94
CA LYS A 356 -4.82 2.45 21.29
C LYS A 356 -4.53 1.81 19.93
N GLY A 357 -3.52 2.27 19.20
CA GLY A 357 -3.07 1.70 17.92
C GLY A 357 -2.39 2.75 17.03
N HIS A 358 -1.90 2.30 15.87
CA HIS A 358 -1.29 3.15 14.85
C HIS A 358 -2.36 3.77 13.94
N ARG A 359 -2.56 5.08 14.03
CA ARG A 359 -3.56 5.81 13.22
C ARG A 359 -2.92 6.65 12.14
N ARG A 360 -3.50 6.63 10.93
CA ARG A 360 -3.10 7.52 9.84
C ARG A 360 -3.46 8.97 10.17
N GLY A 361 -2.80 9.92 9.54
CA GLY A 361 -3.00 11.35 9.81
C GLY A 361 -2.31 11.87 11.07
N GLU A 362 -1.74 11.00 11.90
CA GLU A 362 -0.99 11.38 13.10
C GLU A 362 0.51 11.61 12.82
N LEU A 363 1.10 12.46 13.65
CA LEU A 363 2.54 12.73 13.69
C LEU A 363 3.10 12.21 15.02
N THR A 364 3.96 11.20 14.95
CA THR A 364 4.69 10.67 16.11
C THR A 364 6.13 11.15 16.09
N VAL A 365 6.59 11.74 17.19
CA VAL A 365 8.01 12.07 17.39
C VAL A 365 8.63 11.04 18.31
N ILE A 366 9.77 10.49 17.93
CA ILE A 366 10.60 9.66 18.80
C ILE A 366 11.92 10.34 19.08
N THR A 367 12.30 10.38 20.36
CA THR A 367 13.57 10.93 20.82
C THR A 367 14.22 10.03 21.86
N GLY A 368 15.48 10.30 22.18
CA GLY A 368 16.28 9.52 23.11
C GLY A 368 17.79 9.69 22.83
N PRO A 369 18.66 9.37 23.81
CA PRO A 369 20.10 9.56 23.70
C PRO A 369 20.70 8.85 22.47
N THR A 370 21.89 9.29 22.04
CA THR A 370 22.63 8.58 20.98
C THR A 370 22.96 7.16 21.45
N GLY A 371 22.85 6.17 20.56
CA GLY A 371 23.04 4.76 20.91
C GLY A 371 21.90 4.14 21.73
N SER A 372 20.83 4.87 22.07
CA SER A 372 19.69 4.33 22.81
C SER A 372 18.80 3.38 21.99
N GLY A 373 19.16 3.04 20.74
CA GLY A 373 18.44 2.06 19.92
C GLY A 373 17.10 2.56 19.34
N LYS A 374 16.96 3.87 19.09
CA LYS A 374 15.80 4.48 18.41
C LYS A 374 15.49 3.80 17.07
N THR A 375 16.46 3.74 16.17
CA THR A 375 16.30 3.12 14.85
C THR A 375 15.95 1.64 14.95
N THR A 376 16.57 0.90 15.88
CA THR A 376 16.27 -0.52 16.12
C THR A 376 14.84 -0.73 16.62
N PHE A 377 14.34 0.17 17.46
CA PHE A 377 12.95 0.11 17.92
C PHE A 377 11.97 0.46 16.80
N ILE A 378 12.22 1.55 16.05
CA ILE A 378 11.34 1.95 14.94
C ILE A 378 11.36 0.94 13.79
N SER A 379 12.50 0.28 13.53
CA SER A 379 12.58 -0.80 12.54
C SER A 379 11.63 -1.94 12.89
N GLU A 380 11.60 -2.37 14.15
CA GLU A 380 10.68 -3.42 14.58
C GLU A 380 9.22 -2.95 14.67
N TYR A 381 8.99 -1.75 15.18
CA TYR A 381 7.68 -1.09 15.25
C TYR A 381 7.01 -1.03 13.87
N SER A 382 7.77 -0.61 12.86
CA SER A 382 7.26 -0.48 11.50
C SER A 382 7.15 -1.81 10.77
N LEU A 383 8.06 -2.76 11.05
CA LEU A 383 8.00 -4.12 10.53
C LEU A 383 6.71 -4.83 10.99
N ASP A 384 6.33 -4.68 12.26
CA ASP A 384 5.09 -5.25 12.79
C ASP A 384 3.84 -4.73 12.07
N LEU A 385 3.83 -3.44 11.71
CA LEU A 385 2.75 -2.82 10.93
C LEU A 385 2.78 -3.28 9.46
N ALA A 386 3.96 -3.35 8.85
CA ALA A 386 4.11 -3.81 7.47
C ALA A 386 3.71 -5.27 7.29
N MET A 387 4.00 -6.13 8.28
CA MET A 387 3.52 -7.53 8.32
C MET A 387 1.98 -7.62 8.39
N GLN A 388 1.30 -6.55 8.81
CA GLN A 388 -0.16 -6.44 8.82
C GLN A 388 -0.71 -5.71 7.57
N GLY A 389 0.15 -5.39 6.61
CA GLY A 389 -0.21 -4.76 5.34
C GLY A 389 -0.26 -3.23 5.37
N VAL A 390 0.43 -2.59 6.32
CA VAL A 390 0.62 -1.13 6.31
C VAL A 390 1.79 -0.76 5.39
N ASN A 391 1.50 -0.10 4.28
CA ASN A 391 2.52 0.34 3.32
C ASN A 391 3.42 1.39 3.97
N THR A 392 4.70 1.04 4.15
CA THR A 392 5.65 1.80 4.97
C THR A 392 6.82 2.30 4.12
N LEU A 393 7.11 3.60 4.19
CA LEU A 393 8.26 4.23 3.54
C LEU A 393 9.31 4.66 4.55
N TRP A 394 10.55 4.23 4.34
CA TRP A 394 11.71 4.59 5.15
C TRP A 394 12.61 5.62 4.46
N GLY A 395 12.74 6.79 5.06
CA GLY A 395 13.80 7.76 4.80
C GLY A 395 14.92 7.61 5.82
N SER A 396 15.84 6.66 5.60
CA SER A 396 16.98 6.38 6.47
C SER A 396 18.21 7.15 6.01
N PHE A 397 18.43 8.33 6.58
CA PHE A 397 19.55 9.22 6.24
C PHE A 397 20.82 8.91 7.04
N GLU A 398 20.68 8.32 8.23
CA GLU A 398 21.81 7.94 9.10
C GLU A 398 22.41 6.59 8.73
N ILE A 399 21.56 5.60 8.43
CA ILE A 399 21.96 4.20 8.21
C ILE A 399 21.69 3.80 6.75
N ARG A 400 22.65 3.12 6.12
CA ARG A 400 22.48 2.56 4.77
C ARG A 400 21.32 1.55 4.74
N ASN A 401 20.45 1.64 3.72
CA ASN A 401 19.27 0.78 3.54
C ASN A 401 19.56 -0.73 3.68
N ALA A 402 20.67 -1.21 3.14
CA ALA A 402 21.05 -2.62 3.25
C ALA A 402 21.24 -3.08 4.71
N ARG A 403 21.78 -2.22 5.58
CA ARG A 403 21.97 -2.51 7.01
C ARG A 403 20.65 -2.46 7.78
N LEU A 404 19.78 -1.51 7.43
CA LEU A 404 18.43 -1.41 7.98
C LEU A 404 17.60 -2.65 7.61
N ALA A 405 17.59 -3.03 6.33
CA ALA A 405 16.90 -4.21 5.83
C ALA A 405 17.43 -5.51 6.46
N LYS A 406 18.76 -5.66 6.62
CA LYS A 406 19.35 -6.79 7.37
C LYS A 406 18.80 -6.86 8.80
N THR A 407 18.71 -5.72 9.48
CA THR A 407 18.18 -5.65 10.85
C THR A 407 16.71 -6.05 10.90
N MET A 408 15.88 -5.53 9.99
CA MET A 408 14.46 -5.90 9.91
C MET A 408 14.26 -7.38 9.56
N LEU A 409 15.07 -7.93 8.65
CA LEU A 409 15.02 -9.35 8.30
C LEU A 409 15.33 -10.22 9.52
N GLN A 410 16.35 -9.85 10.30
CA GLN A 410 16.70 -10.55 11.53
C GLN A 410 15.60 -10.39 12.62
N GLN A 411 14.98 -9.22 12.73
CA GLN A 411 13.83 -8.98 13.62
C GLN A 411 12.59 -9.80 13.22
N LYS A 412 12.37 -10.00 11.91
CA LYS A 412 11.32 -10.89 11.38
C LYS A 412 11.62 -12.34 11.74
N ALA A 413 12.86 -12.79 11.54
CA ALA A 413 13.29 -14.17 11.81
C ALA A 413 13.28 -14.51 13.30
N GLY A 414 13.71 -13.57 14.16
CA GLY A 414 13.79 -13.76 15.61
C GLY A 414 15.07 -14.46 16.10
N PHE A 415 16.00 -14.77 15.20
CA PHE A 415 17.28 -15.45 15.48
C PHE A 415 18.42 -14.89 14.62
N PRO A 416 19.70 -15.16 14.96
CA PRO A 416 20.86 -14.65 14.20
C PRO A 416 20.91 -15.25 12.79
N LEU A 417 20.88 -14.39 11.77
CA LEU A 417 20.86 -14.82 10.36
C LEU A 417 22.24 -15.28 9.85
N ASP A 418 23.31 -14.75 10.43
CA ASP A 418 24.69 -15.13 10.16
C ASP A 418 24.99 -16.59 10.52
N GLU A 419 24.36 -17.10 11.58
CA GLU A 419 24.44 -18.51 11.97
C GLU A 419 23.50 -19.42 11.14
N ASN A 420 22.53 -18.83 10.41
CA ASN A 420 21.44 -19.54 9.73
C ASN A 420 21.31 -19.15 8.24
N LEU A 421 22.45 -18.95 7.56
CA LEU A 421 22.48 -18.48 6.16
C LEU A 421 21.73 -19.37 5.17
N HIS A 422 21.59 -20.67 5.45
CA HIS A 422 20.84 -21.61 4.61
C HIS A 422 19.34 -21.27 4.51
N LEU A 423 18.80 -20.50 5.47
CA LEU A 423 17.41 -20.01 5.45
C LEU A 423 17.26 -18.64 4.78
N PHE A 424 18.36 -18.01 4.37
CA PHE A 424 18.35 -16.62 3.88
C PHE A 424 17.40 -16.43 2.71
N ASP A 425 17.51 -17.25 1.66
CA ASP A 425 16.71 -17.07 0.44
C ASP A 425 15.21 -17.17 0.73
N GLN A 426 14.79 -18.17 1.51
CA GLN A 426 13.38 -18.31 1.92
C GLN A 426 12.89 -17.09 2.72
N LEU A 427 13.65 -16.65 3.72
CA LEU A 427 13.27 -15.52 4.57
C LEU A 427 13.27 -14.20 3.79
N ALA A 428 14.22 -14.04 2.87
CA ALA A 428 14.33 -12.89 1.97
C ALA A 428 13.13 -12.83 1.02
N ASP A 429 12.75 -13.95 0.39
CA ASP A 429 11.57 -14.04 -0.49
C ASP A 429 10.28 -13.68 0.26
N GLU A 430 10.15 -14.09 1.52
CA GLU A 430 9.01 -13.70 2.36
C GLU A 430 9.06 -12.23 2.78
N PHE A 431 10.25 -11.72 3.11
CA PHE A 431 10.44 -10.31 3.47
C PHE A 431 10.16 -9.40 2.27
N GLU A 432 10.51 -9.85 1.06
CA GLU A 432 10.26 -9.13 -0.18
C GLU A 432 8.76 -8.87 -0.39
N LYS A 433 7.88 -9.79 0.03
CA LYS A 433 6.42 -9.63 -0.08
C LYS A 433 5.86 -8.53 0.83
N LEU A 434 6.61 -8.05 1.82
CA LEU A 434 6.16 -7.00 2.71
C LEU A 434 6.10 -5.64 1.98
N PRO A 435 5.10 -4.78 2.28
CA PRO A 435 4.96 -3.48 1.66
C PRO A 435 5.88 -2.43 2.31
N ILE A 436 7.19 -2.71 2.32
CA ILE A 436 8.25 -1.83 2.85
C ILE A 436 9.03 -1.24 1.67
N TYR A 437 9.14 0.08 1.66
CA TYR A 437 9.82 0.87 0.64
C TYR A 437 10.91 1.71 1.29
N PHE A 438 12.02 1.93 0.58
CA PHE A 438 13.16 2.68 1.08
C PHE A 438 13.49 3.83 0.13
N MET A 439 13.75 5.01 0.68
CA MET A 439 14.30 6.15 -0.05
C MET A 439 15.79 5.90 -0.25
N THR A 440 16.32 6.23 -1.44
CA THR A 440 17.72 6.00 -1.82
C THR A 440 18.68 7.10 -1.36
N PHE A 441 18.21 7.97 -0.46
CA PHE A 441 19.01 9.07 0.04
C PHE A 441 20.04 8.61 1.05
N HIS A 442 21.25 9.13 0.91
CA HIS A 442 22.34 8.96 1.86
C HIS A 442 22.92 10.33 2.20
N GLY A 443 23.17 10.58 3.48
CA GLY A 443 23.69 11.86 3.95
C GLY A 443 22.65 12.98 3.93
N GLN A 444 23.13 14.22 3.85
CA GLN A 444 22.28 15.40 3.97
C GLN A 444 21.46 15.64 2.70
N GLN A 445 20.18 15.96 2.88
CA GLN A 445 19.25 16.28 1.78
C GLN A 445 18.38 17.47 2.13
N THR A 446 17.97 18.26 1.16
CA THR A 446 17.05 19.38 1.43
C THR A 446 15.63 18.87 1.69
N ILE A 447 14.88 19.58 2.53
CA ILE A 447 13.47 19.28 2.80
C ILE A 447 12.63 19.16 1.51
N LYS A 448 12.87 20.05 0.52
CA LYS A 448 12.10 20.06 -0.73
C LYS A 448 12.20 18.72 -1.45
N VAL A 449 13.42 18.22 -1.65
CA VAL A 449 13.70 16.94 -2.32
C VAL A 449 13.08 15.77 -1.56
N VAL A 450 13.20 15.77 -0.23
CA VAL A 450 12.62 14.71 0.61
C VAL A 450 11.09 14.72 0.54
N MET A 451 10.46 15.89 0.64
CA MET A 451 9.00 16.01 0.58
C MET A 451 8.45 15.61 -0.79
N GLU A 452 9.13 15.96 -1.88
CA GLU A 452 8.75 15.55 -3.24
C GLU A 452 8.80 14.03 -3.39
N ALA A 453 9.88 13.39 -2.91
CA ALA A 453 10.01 11.94 -2.89
C ALA A 453 8.92 11.27 -2.04
N VAL A 454 8.63 11.80 -0.85
CA VAL A 454 7.60 11.29 0.05
C VAL A 454 6.21 11.43 -0.57
N GLU A 455 5.88 12.58 -1.16
CA GLU A 455 4.59 12.79 -1.83
C GLU A 455 4.41 11.89 -3.05
N HIS A 456 5.45 11.76 -3.88
CA HIS A 456 5.46 10.86 -5.02
C HIS A 456 5.28 9.40 -4.58
N ALA A 457 6.07 8.93 -3.62
CA ALA A 457 5.98 7.56 -3.11
C ALA A 457 4.60 7.28 -2.50
N THR A 458 4.04 8.24 -1.76
CA THR A 458 2.70 8.13 -1.16
C THR A 458 1.63 8.02 -2.23
N TYR A 459 1.73 8.78 -3.31
CA TYR A 459 0.80 8.68 -4.44
C TYR A 459 0.96 7.35 -5.21
N VAL A 460 2.18 6.92 -5.51
CA VAL A 460 2.43 5.76 -6.37
C VAL A 460 2.24 4.43 -5.63
N TYR A 461 2.66 4.36 -4.38
CA TYR A 461 2.67 3.13 -3.59
C TYR A 461 1.62 3.12 -2.46
N ASP A 462 0.75 4.12 -2.39
CA ASP A 462 -0.28 4.25 -1.35
C ASP A 462 0.29 4.11 0.07
N ILE A 463 1.40 4.81 0.32
CA ILE A 463 2.12 4.77 1.61
C ILE A 463 1.19 5.26 2.72
N GLY A 464 0.95 4.41 3.72
CA GLY A 464 0.16 4.72 4.92
C GLY A 464 1.01 5.15 6.12
N HIS A 465 2.31 4.86 6.09
CA HIS A 465 3.27 5.19 7.16
C HIS A 465 4.62 5.67 6.57
N VAL A 466 5.07 6.86 6.95
CA VAL A 466 6.37 7.42 6.57
C VAL A 466 7.24 7.54 7.81
N ILE A 467 8.50 7.11 7.71
CA ILE A 467 9.50 7.21 8.79
C ILE A 467 10.69 8.01 8.28
N ILE A 468 11.10 9.02 9.04
CA ILE A 468 12.26 9.87 8.75
C ILE A 468 13.28 9.71 9.88
N ASP A 469 14.39 9.05 9.58
CA ASP A 469 15.47 8.75 10.53
C ASP A 469 16.83 9.24 10.01
N ASN A 470 17.34 10.40 10.45
CA ASN A 470 16.77 11.36 11.40
C ASN A 470 16.52 12.73 10.74
N VAL A 471 15.73 13.58 11.40
CA VAL A 471 15.38 14.92 10.87
C VAL A 471 16.61 15.84 10.75
N GLN A 472 17.65 15.64 11.57
CA GLN A 472 18.85 16.48 11.54
C GLN A 472 19.61 16.42 10.21
N PHE A 473 19.57 15.30 9.48
CA PHE A 473 20.17 15.20 8.14
C PHE A 473 19.48 16.09 7.10
N MET A 474 18.26 16.57 7.38
CA MET A 474 17.51 17.43 6.47
C MET A 474 17.81 18.93 6.65
N MET A 475 18.62 19.29 7.65
CA MET A 475 18.83 20.68 8.06
C MET A 475 20.01 21.37 7.32
N GLY A 476 20.88 20.58 6.68
CA GLY A 476 22.06 21.03 5.93
C GLY A 476 23.16 21.67 6.79
N MET A 477 24.41 21.53 6.36
CA MET A 477 25.54 22.34 6.85
C MET A 477 25.74 23.52 5.91
N SER A 478 24.91 24.55 6.01
CA SER A 478 25.30 25.86 5.49
C SER A 478 26.19 26.52 6.56
N ASP A 479 27.40 26.90 6.18
CA ASP A 479 28.43 27.58 7.01
C ASP A 479 27.99 28.95 7.56
N ASP A 480 26.75 29.38 7.31
CA ASP A 480 26.21 30.61 7.87
C ASP A 480 25.85 30.44 9.35
N GLN A 481 26.69 31.06 10.18
CA GLN A 481 26.70 31.12 11.64
C GLN A 481 25.48 31.84 12.25
N LYS A 482 24.27 31.35 12.04
CA LYS A 482 23.11 31.77 12.87
C LYS A 482 22.38 30.55 13.43
N HIS A 483 22.63 30.26 14.71
CA HIS A 483 21.91 29.23 15.48
C HIS A 483 20.38 29.37 15.41
N LEU A 484 19.86 30.61 15.27
CA LEU A 484 18.45 30.89 15.02
C LEU A 484 17.92 30.15 13.78
N ASP A 485 18.67 30.18 12.68
CA ASP A 485 18.23 29.67 11.37
C ASP A 485 17.99 28.15 11.39
N ARG A 486 18.75 27.41 12.21
CA ARG A 486 18.54 25.95 12.40
C ARG A 486 17.21 25.64 13.08
N PHE A 487 16.81 26.41 14.09
CA PHE A 487 15.52 26.20 14.76
C PHE A 487 14.35 26.46 13.82
N TRP A 488 14.39 27.57 13.06
CA TRP A 488 13.38 27.90 12.06
C TRP A 488 13.27 26.82 10.97
N ARG A 489 14.40 26.31 10.47
CA ARG A 489 14.41 25.21 9.48
C ARG A 489 13.78 23.93 10.04
N GLN A 490 14.09 23.57 11.28
CA GLN A 490 13.48 22.40 11.90
C GLN A 490 11.97 22.57 12.07
N ASP A 491 11.52 23.74 12.51
CA ASP A 491 10.11 24.09 12.65
C ASP A 491 9.36 24.08 11.30
N ALA A 492 10.03 24.45 10.21
CA ALA A 492 9.51 24.32 8.86
C ALA A 492 9.39 22.84 8.43
N ILE A 493 10.38 22.00 8.76
CA ILE A 493 10.34 20.55 8.52
C ILE A 493 9.17 19.90 9.25
N ILE A 494 9.03 20.17 10.55
CA ILE A 494 7.93 19.64 11.38
C ILE A 494 6.58 20.07 10.81
N GLN A 495 6.44 21.34 10.43
CA GLN A 495 5.20 21.87 9.86
C GLN A 495 4.86 21.20 8.51
N ALA A 496 5.85 21.02 7.63
CA ALA A 496 5.64 20.34 6.35
C ALA A 496 5.15 18.89 6.56
N PHE A 497 5.79 18.14 7.45
CA PHE A 497 5.39 16.77 7.76
C PHE A 497 4.04 16.67 8.48
N ARG A 498 3.70 17.61 9.39
CA ARG A 498 2.38 17.65 10.02
C ARG A 498 1.26 17.93 9.01
N GLN A 499 1.49 18.90 8.11
CA GLN A 499 0.54 19.19 7.03
C GLN A 499 0.40 18.00 6.08
N PHE A 500 1.52 17.37 5.72
CA PHE A 500 1.52 16.18 4.88
C PHE A 500 0.75 15.03 5.54
N ALA A 501 1.04 14.71 6.81
CA ALA A 501 0.37 13.66 7.56
C ALA A 501 -1.15 13.83 7.50
N THR A 502 -1.63 15.03 7.83
CA THR A 502 -3.05 15.38 7.82
C THR A 502 -3.65 15.31 6.41
N ARG A 503 -3.04 15.97 5.43
CA ARG A 503 -3.60 16.12 4.07
C ARG A 503 -3.64 14.81 3.30
N LYS A 504 -2.59 14.00 3.43
CA LYS A 504 -2.46 12.72 2.73
C LYS A 504 -3.01 11.56 3.55
N ASN A 505 -3.56 11.83 4.74
CA ASN A 505 -3.96 10.81 5.71
C ASN A 505 -2.85 9.75 5.85
N CYS A 506 -1.64 10.16 6.19
CA CYS A 506 -0.48 9.29 6.29
C CYS A 506 0.11 9.45 7.69
N HIS A 507 0.44 8.36 8.38
CA HIS A 507 1.13 8.49 9.66
C HIS A 507 2.58 8.88 9.40
N VAL A 508 3.11 9.86 10.12
CA VAL A 508 4.53 10.23 10.01
C VAL A 508 5.22 9.99 11.34
N THR A 509 6.31 9.23 11.32
CA THR A 509 7.20 9.05 12.48
C THR A 509 8.52 9.77 12.24
N LEU A 510 8.81 10.77 13.05
CA LEU A 510 10.04 11.55 12.97
C LEU A 510 10.99 11.15 14.10
N VAL A 511 12.21 10.75 13.75
CA VAL A 511 13.29 10.56 14.72
C VAL A 511 14.03 11.88 14.91
N ILE A 512 14.04 12.37 16.14
CA ILE A 512 14.69 13.64 16.51
C ILE A 512 15.61 13.38 17.70
N HIS A 513 16.92 13.60 17.53
CA HIS A 513 17.84 13.60 18.68
C HIS A 513 17.49 14.69 19.70
N PRO A 514 17.70 14.46 21.00
CA PRO A 514 17.48 15.48 22.02
C PRO A 514 18.58 16.56 21.96
N ARG A 515 18.37 17.67 22.68
CA ARG A 515 19.43 18.62 23.02
C ARG A 515 20.44 17.92 23.93
N LYS A 516 21.65 18.48 24.05
CA LYS A 516 22.63 18.03 25.05
C LYS A 516 22.07 18.39 26.43
N GLU A 517 21.48 17.41 27.09
CA GLU A 517 21.06 17.46 28.49
C GLU A 517 22.13 16.80 29.36
N ARG A 518 22.06 17.01 30.68
CA ARG A 518 22.96 16.33 31.61
C ARG A 518 22.63 14.83 31.65
N GLU A 519 23.66 13.98 31.81
CA GLU A 519 23.50 12.52 31.71
C GLU A 519 22.68 11.90 32.86
N ASP A 520 22.52 12.64 33.95
CA ASP A 520 21.80 12.25 35.17
C ASP A 520 20.31 12.66 35.16
N GLU A 521 19.88 13.47 34.21
CA GLU A 521 18.50 13.94 34.11
C GLU A 521 17.70 13.16 33.05
N ASP A 522 16.45 12.84 33.39
CA ASP A 522 15.52 12.22 32.44
C ASP A 522 15.15 13.21 31.34
N LEU A 523 15.16 12.74 30.09
CA LEU A 523 14.67 13.54 28.98
C LEU A 523 13.17 13.83 29.14
N THR A 524 12.77 15.06 28.85
CA THR A 524 11.36 15.46 28.85
C THR A 524 10.94 15.93 27.47
N THR A 525 9.68 16.32 27.30
CA THR A 525 9.19 16.90 26.04
C THR A 525 9.91 18.20 25.65
N SER A 526 10.50 18.92 26.62
CA SER A 526 11.33 20.10 26.36
C SER A 526 12.77 19.76 25.94
N SER A 527 13.22 18.53 26.18
CA SER A 527 14.56 18.08 25.82
C SER A 527 14.71 17.73 24.33
N ILE A 528 13.62 17.75 23.55
CA ILE A 528 13.67 17.53 22.10
C ILE A 528 14.48 18.67 21.45
N PHE A 529 15.47 18.32 20.62
CA PHE A 529 16.23 19.31 19.86
C PHE A 529 15.31 20.06 18.90
N GLY A 530 15.42 21.39 18.87
CA GLY A 530 14.54 22.23 18.06
C GLY A 530 13.68 23.20 18.87
N GLY A 531 12.82 23.97 18.20
CA GLY A 531 11.77 24.72 18.86
C GLY A 531 10.75 23.81 19.55
N ALA A 532 9.90 24.37 20.42
CA ALA A 532 8.81 23.62 21.08
C ALA A 532 7.77 23.07 20.08
N LYS A 533 7.83 23.49 18.81
CA LYS A 533 6.91 23.09 17.74
C LYS A 533 6.87 21.58 17.53
N ALA A 534 7.99 20.88 17.67
CA ALA A 534 8.05 19.42 17.52
C ALA A 534 7.09 18.70 18.48
N SER A 535 7.17 19.03 19.78
CA SER A 535 6.35 18.42 20.82
C SER A 535 4.92 18.97 20.81
N GLN A 536 4.70 20.21 20.38
CA GLN A 536 3.37 20.81 20.27
C GLN A 536 2.55 20.25 19.10
N GLU A 537 3.16 20.15 17.91
CA GLU A 537 2.49 19.67 16.68
C GLU A 537 2.33 18.15 16.66
N ALA A 538 3.26 17.40 17.25
CA ALA A 538 3.14 15.95 17.34
C ALA A 538 1.86 15.52 18.10
N ASP A 539 1.22 14.47 17.64
CA ASP A 539 0.09 13.83 18.34
C ASP A 539 0.63 12.89 19.42
N ASN A 540 1.72 12.19 19.10
CA ASN A 540 2.38 11.27 20.02
C ASN A 540 3.84 11.65 20.19
N VAL A 541 4.34 11.64 21.43
CA VAL A 541 5.76 11.85 21.74
C VAL A 541 6.26 10.64 22.52
N LEU A 542 7.25 9.96 21.95
CA LEU A 542 7.87 8.76 22.51
C LEU A 542 9.33 9.07 22.89
N ILE A 543 9.72 8.79 24.13
CA ILE A 543 11.05 9.07 24.65
C ILE A 543 11.67 7.74 25.10
N ILE A 544 12.80 7.36 24.49
CA ILE A 544 13.60 6.23 24.99
C ILE A 544 14.52 6.75 26.09
N GLN A 545 14.31 6.26 27.31
CA GLN A 545 15.15 6.51 28.47
C GLN A 545 16.03 5.28 28.75
N ASP A 546 17.30 5.50 29.09
CA ASP A 546 18.22 4.43 29.48
C ASP A 546 18.84 4.72 30.85
N ARG A 547 18.19 4.21 31.90
CA ARG A 547 18.68 4.39 33.28
C ARG A 547 19.68 3.32 33.72
N ARG A 548 20.10 2.39 32.83
CA ARG A 548 21.01 1.29 33.19
C ARG A 548 22.39 1.75 33.63
N LEU A 549 22.82 2.92 33.16
CA LEU A 549 24.11 3.53 33.53
C LEU A 549 24.02 4.35 34.84
N ILE A 550 22.81 4.79 35.21
CA ILE A 550 22.58 5.66 36.37
C ILE A 550 22.28 4.85 37.64
N SER A 551 21.61 3.70 37.50
CA SER A 551 21.23 2.84 38.62
C SER A 551 21.44 1.37 38.30
N THR A 552 21.92 0.60 39.27
CA THR A 552 22.06 -0.87 39.18
C THR A 552 20.73 -1.60 38.99
N LYS A 553 19.61 -0.99 39.40
CA LYS A 553 18.24 -1.45 39.11
C LYS A 553 17.59 -0.73 37.92
N GLY A 554 18.33 0.18 37.30
CA GLY A 554 17.89 0.98 36.17
C GLY A 554 17.52 0.11 34.99
N LYS A 555 16.39 0.42 34.35
CA LYS A 555 15.92 -0.27 33.15
C LYS A 555 15.86 0.71 31.99
N LYS A 556 15.95 0.16 30.79
CA LYS A 556 15.64 0.89 29.57
C LYS A 556 14.14 0.80 29.31
N TYR A 557 13.50 1.92 29.00
CA TYR A 557 12.07 1.97 28.73
C TYR A 557 11.73 3.03 27.69
N LEU A 558 10.59 2.83 27.04
CA LEU A 558 9.93 3.79 26.18
C LEU A 558 8.85 4.49 26.99
N GLN A 559 8.98 5.80 27.14
CA GLN A 559 7.99 6.66 27.77
C GLN A 559 7.10 7.28 26.71
N VAL A 560 5.79 7.10 26.84
CA VAL A 560 4.79 7.86 26.09
C VAL A 560 4.58 9.17 26.84
N ALA A 561 5.24 10.23 26.39
CA ALA A 561 5.22 11.55 27.03
C ALA A 561 4.07 12.43 26.52
N LYS A 562 3.49 12.08 25.36
CA LYS A 562 2.28 12.73 24.82
C LYS A 562 1.47 11.72 24.02
N ASN A 563 0.15 11.80 24.14
CA ASN A 563 -0.84 11.06 23.38
C ASN A 563 -2.09 11.92 23.23
N ARG A 564 -2.26 12.57 22.08
CA ARG A 564 -3.39 13.49 21.83
C ARG A 564 -4.73 12.76 21.76
N TYR A 565 -4.74 11.48 21.36
CA TYR A 565 -5.96 10.74 21.10
C TYR A 565 -6.71 10.35 22.37
N SER A 566 -6.06 9.64 23.31
CA SER A 566 -6.71 9.21 24.56
C SER A 566 -6.25 9.98 25.80
N GLY A 567 -5.16 10.76 25.71
CA GLY A 567 -4.55 11.41 26.87
C GLY A 567 -3.76 10.47 27.78
N ASP A 568 -3.82 9.15 27.55
CA ASP A 568 -3.11 8.16 28.36
C ASP A 568 -1.59 8.30 28.18
N LEU A 569 -0.88 8.43 29.29
CA LEU A 569 0.58 8.41 29.36
C LEU A 569 1.04 7.12 30.04
N GLY A 570 2.27 6.70 29.77
CA GLY A 570 2.78 5.48 30.40
C GLY A 570 4.18 5.07 29.96
N LEU A 571 4.66 3.99 30.57
CA LEU A 571 5.99 3.45 30.35
C LEU A 571 5.89 2.01 29.81
N MET A 572 6.70 1.69 28.81
CA MET A 572 6.89 0.35 28.30
C MET A 572 8.36 -0.06 28.47
N THR A 573 8.62 -1.11 29.24
CA THR A 573 9.99 -1.63 29.39
C THR A 573 10.52 -2.17 28.06
N LEU A 574 11.76 -1.83 27.73
CA LEU A 574 12.47 -2.27 26.53
C LEU A 574 13.53 -3.31 26.91
N GLU A 575 13.17 -4.59 26.82
CA GLU A 575 14.10 -5.70 27.01
C GLU A 575 14.68 -6.12 25.65
N PHE A 576 15.99 -5.94 25.47
CA PHE A 576 16.64 -6.19 24.18
C PHE A 576 17.09 -7.66 24.06
N ASN A 577 16.51 -8.37 23.10
CA ASN A 577 16.97 -9.69 22.67
C ASN A 577 18.08 -9.51 21.62
N LYS A 578 19.32 -9.85 21.99
CA LYS A 578 20.49 -9.76 21.11
C LYS A 578 20.40 -10.68 19.90
N ALA A 579 19.83 -11.88 20.04
CA ALA A 579 19.78 -12.87 18.98
C ALA A 579 18.87 -12.42 17.81
N GLY A 580 17.69 -11.91 18.14
CA GLY A 580 16.72 -11.39 17.15
C GLY A 580 16.83 -9.89 16.86
N LEU A 581 17.73 -9.16 17.52
CA LEU A 581 17.82 -7.69 17.50
C LEU A 581 16.48 -7.00 17.80
N SER A 582 15.72 -7.56 18.74
CA SER A 582 14.30 -7.27 18.95
C SER A 582 14.00 -6.81 20.38
N TYR A 583 13.00 -5.95 20.53
CA TYR A 583 12.39 -5.52 21.79
C TYR A 583 11.03 -6.20 22.06
N GLN A 584 10.69 -7.25 21.31
CA GLN A 584 9.43 -7.97 21.47
C GLN A 584 9.30 -8.49 22.91
N GLN A 585 8.18 -8.14 23.57
CA GLN A 585 7.90 -8.60 24.92
C GLN A 585 7.58 -10.10 24.88
N LYS A 586 8.24 -10.90 25.73
CA LYS A 586 7.86 -12.30 25.94
C LYS A 586 6.45 -12.32 26.54
N ILE A 587 5.48 -12.90 25.84
CA ILE A 587 4.14 -13.13 26.38
C ILE A 587 4.31 -14.02 27.62
N LYS A 588 3.94 -13.50 28.80
CA LYS A 588 3.99 -14.29 30.04
C LYS A 588 3.08 -15.51 29.86
N THR A 589 3.63 -16.70 30.06
CA THR A 589 3.01 -18.03 29.87
C THR A 589 1.71 -18.26 30.68
N LYS A 590 1.26 -17.29 31.50
CA LYS A 590 0.00 -17.37 32.25
C LYS A 590 -1.25 -17.22 31.37
N GLU A 591 -1.18 -16.55 30.21
CA GLU A 591 -2.34 -16.41 29.31
C GLU A 591 -2.52 -17.61 28.36
N LYS A 592 -1.47 -18.38 28.07
CA LYS A 592 -1.60 -19.64 27.30
C LYS A 592 -2.39 -20.71 28.05
N LYS A 593 -2.19 -20.85 29.37
CA LYS A 593 -2.95 -21.81 30.18
C LYS A 593 -4.43 -21.47 30.31
N LYS A 594 -4.79 -20.18 30.32
CA LYS A 594 -6.20 -19.75 30.37
C LYS A 594 -6.96 -19.94 29.05
N ALA A 595 -6.25 -20.08 27.93
CA ALA A 595 -6.85 -20.40 26.64
C ALA A 595 -6.96 -21.92 26.37
N GLU A 596 -6.29 -22.74 27.18
CA GLU A 596 -6.33 -24.22 27.11
C GLU A 596 -7.26 -24.84 28.17
N GLU A 597 -7.82 -24.04 29.08
CA GLU A 597 -8.81 -24.46 30.08
C GLU A 597 -10.17 -23.78 29.83
N LEU A 598 -10.86 -24.20 28.77
CA LEU A 598 -12.32 -24.11 28.67
C LEU A 598 -12.86 -25.55 28.65
N PRO A 599 -13.82 -25.93 29.51
CA PRO A 599 -14.24 -27.32 29.62
C PRO A 599 -14.96 -27.80 28.37
N VAL A 600 -14.50 -28.93 27.85
CA VAL A 600 -15.29 -29.84 27.03
C VAL A 600 -16.31 -30.47 27.96
N ASP A 601 -17.50 -29.88 28.09
CA ASP A 601 -18.74 -30.62 28.37
C ASP A 601 -19.97 -29.70 28.32
N SER A 602 -20.76 -29.86 27.26
CA SER A 602 -22.22 -29.80 27.31
C SER A 602 -22.74 -30.51 26.07
N ALA A 603 -22.74 -31.84 26.15
CA ALA A 603 -23.57 -32.67 25.31
C ALA A 603 -25.03 -32.24 25.47
N ILE A 604 -25.66 -31.81 24.38
CA ILE A 604 -27.10 -31.69 24.28
C ILE A 604 -27.63 -33.13 24.07
N PRO A 605 -28.52 -33.66 24.92
CA PRO A 605 -29.14 -34.96 24.67
C PRO A 605 -30.15 -34.80 23.53
N VAL A 606 -29.98 -35.61 22.48
CA VAL A 606 -31.02 -35.86 21.49
C VAL A 606 -31.93 -36.95 22.09
N GLU A 607 -33.07 -36.55 22.64
CA GLU A 607 -34.16 -37.48 22.90
C GLU A 607 -34.80 -37.90 21.57
N LEU A 608 -34.60 -39.17 21.23
CA LEU A 608 -35.43 -39.93 20.30
C LEU A 608 -36.74 -40.26 21.01
N ASN A 609 -37.85 -39.62 20.60
CA ASN A 609 -39.17 -40.18 20.83
C ASN A 609 -39.66 -40.81 19.54
N ILE A 610 -39.70 -42.13 19.58
CA ILE A 610 -40.54 -42.99 18.76
C ILE A 610 -41.86 -43.08 19.51
N ASP A 611 -42.90 -42.42 18.97
CA ASP A 611 -44.28 -42.90 18.76
C ASP A 611 -45.15 -41.75 18.23
#